data_AF-A0A0R3W0I8-F1
#
_entry.id   AF-A0A0R3W0I8-F1
#
_cell.length_a   1.000
_cell.length_b   1.000
_cell.length_c   1.000
_cell.angle_alpha   90.00
_cell.angle_beta   90.00
_cell.angle_gamma   90.00
#
_symmetry.space_group_name_H-M   'P 1'
#
loop_
_entity.id
_entity.type
_entity.pdbx_description
1 polymer ?
#
loop_
_entity_poly.entity_id
_entity_poly.type
_entity_poly.pdbx_seq_one_letter_code
_entity_poly.pdbx_strand_id
1 'polypeptide(L)' 'MFLVGGSTRIVKVQHLLQDFFSGGRLNKSINTDEAAAYGAALLASSISDKRSLPIIKVAPLSVNLATSGDVVKNLPS' A
#
# COMPACT_ATOMS: atom_id res chain seq x y z
N MET A 1 12.61 -5.67 0.90
CA MET A 1 11.31 -5.58 0.22
C MET A 1 10.35 -6.58 0.82
N PHE A 2 9.11 -6.16 1.13
CA PHE A 2 8.06 -7.03 1.67
C PHE A 2 7.06 -7.34 0.56
N LEU A 3 6.74 -8.62 0.38
CA LEU A 3 5.83 -9.10 -0.66
C LEU A 3 4.48 -9.44 -0.01
N VAL A 4 3.42 -8.79 -0.51
CA VAL A 4 2.04 -8.98 -0.02
C VAL A 4 1.15 -9.49 -1.16
N GLY A 5 0.27 -10.44 -0.87
CA GLY A 5 -0.58 -11.16 -1.82
C GLY A 5 -0.05 -12.55 -2.24
N GLY A 6 -0.95 -13.53 -2.39
CA GLY A 6 -0.62 -14.92 -2.72
C GLY A 6 0.13 -15.10 -4.04
N SER A 7 -0.08 -14.22 -5.02
CA SER A 7 0.61 -14.24 -6.32
C SER A 7 2.12 -13.99 -6.21
N THR A 8 2.59 -13.44 -5.10
CA THR A 8 4.02 -13.23 -4.84
C THR A 8 4.77 -14.52 -4.52
N ARG A 9 4.06 -15.66 -4.35
CA ARG A 9 4.66 -17.00 -4.18
C ARG A 9 5.18 -17.59 -5.50
N ILE A 10 4.83 -17.00 -6.66
CA ILE A 10 5.30 -17.43 -7.98
C ILE A 10 6.79 -17.09 -8.13
N VAL A 11 7.64 -18.09 -8.38
CA VAL A 11 9.10 -17.95 -8.49
C VAL A 11 9.51 -16.92 -9.54
N LYS A 12 8.81 -16.89 -10.68
CA LYS A 12 9.09 -15.93 -11.77
C LYS A 12 8.80 -14.48 -11.38
N VAL A 13 7.78 -14.23 -10.55
CA VAL A 13 7.48 -12.90 -10.00
C VAL A 13 8.57 -12.46 -9.02
N GLN A 14 9.07 -13.39 -8.19
CA GLN A 14 10.17 -13.10 -7.26
C GLN A 14 11.47 -12.75 -7.99
N HIS A 15 11.80 -13.46 -9.07
CA HIS A 15 12.98 -13.17 -9.90
C HIS A 15 12.87 -11.80 -10.59
N LEU A 16 11.75 -11.52 -11.26
CA LEU A 16 11.55 -10.23 -11.93
C LEU A 16 11.66 -9.05 -10.95
N LEU A 17 11.14 -9.19 -9.74
CA LEU A 17 11.25 -8.17 -8.71
C LEU A 17 12.68 -8.06 -8.14
N GLN A 18 13.42 -9.16 -7.98
CA GLN A 18 14.82 -9.10 -7.59
C GLN A 18 15.67 -8.40 -8.65
N ASP A 19 15.45 -8.70 -9.93
CA ASP A 19 16.17 -8.08 -11.05
C ASP A 19 15.84 -6.58 -11.16
N PHE A 20 14.57 -6.21 -11.00
CA PHE A 20 14.11 -4.81 -11.05
C PHE A 20 14.67 -3.97 -9.88
N PHE A 21 14.77 -4.56 -8.68
CA PHE A 21 15.29 -3.89 -7.49
C PHE A 21 16.77 -4.24 -7.20
N SER A 22 17.55 -4.58 -8.24
CA SER A 22 19.01 -4.76 -8.18
C SER A 22 19.50 -5.75 -7.09
N GLY A 23 18.84 -6.89 -6.95
CA GLY A 23 19.24 -7.97 -6.03
C GLY A 23 18.85 -7.75 -4.56
N GLY A 24 17.93 -6.81 -4.28
CA GLY A 24 17.42 -6.58 -2.93
C GLY A 24 16.84 -7.85 -2.30
N ARG A 25 17.31 -8.22 -1.10
CA ARG A 25 16.86 -9.42 -0.39
C ARG A 25 15.35 -9.35 -0.11
N LEU A 26 14.63 -10.34 -0.62
CA LEU A 26 13.20 -10.53 -0.33
C LEU A 26 13.06 -11.00 1.12
N ASN A 27 12.33 -10.23 1.93
CA ASN A 27 12.13 -10.57 3.32
C ASN A 27 10.91 -11.50 3.43
N LYS A 28 11.16 -12.81 3.56
CA LYS A 28 10.13 -13.87 3.65
C LYS A 28 9.68 -14.15 5.09
N SER A 29 10.18 -13.40 6.08
CA SER A 29 9.94 -13.67 7.51
C SER A 29 8.56 -13.24 8.01
N ILE A 30 7.82 -12.46 7.23
CA ILE A 30 6.51 -11.94 7.62
C ILE A 30 5.42 -12.70 6.85
N ASN A 31 4.49 -13.30 7.58
CA ASN A 31 3.32 -13.93 6.96
C ASN A 31 2.45 -12.84 6.31
N THR A 32 2.41 -12.89 4.99
CA THR A 32 1.68 -11.98 4.11
C THR A 32 0.20 -11.84 4.47
N ASP A 33 -0.44 -12.94 4.87
CA ASP A 33 -1.87 -12.97 5.15
C ASP A 33 -2.18 -12.35 6.52
N GLU A 34 -1.24 -12.42 7.46
CA GLU A 34 -1.36 -11.86 8.81
C GLU A 34 -0.94 -10.39 8.88
N ALA A 35 0.02 -9.95 8.06
CA ALA A 35 0.52 -8.57 8.08
C ALA A 35 -0.56 -7.53 7.81
N ALA A 36 -1.47 -7.82 6.87
CA ALA A 36 -2.59 -6.94 6.55
C ALA A 36 -3.61 -6.87 7.71
N ALA A 37 -3.95 -8.01 8.30
CA ALA A 37 -4.89 -8.10 9.42
C ALA A 37 -4.33 -7.42 10.68
N TYR A 38 -3.06 -7.63 10.99
CA TYR A 38 -2.38 -7.00 12.11
C TYR A 38 -2.28 -5.48 11.95
N GLY A 39 -1.96 -5.01 10.73
CA GLY A 39 -1.96 -3.58 10.41
C GLY A 39 -3.34 -2.94 10.60
N ALA A 40 -4.41 -3.63 10.19
CA ALA A 40 -5.78 -3.18 10.40
C ALA A 40 -6.17 -3.14 11.90
N ALA A 41 -5.78 -4.14 12.68
CA ALA A 41 -6.03 -4.19 14.12
C ALA A 41 -5.28 -3.08 14.88
N LEU A 42 -4.02 -2.82 14.53
CA LEU A 42 -3.26 -1.69 15.08
C LEU A 42 -3.87 -0.34 14.71
N LEU A 43 -4.31 -0.17 13.45
CA LEU A 43 -5.03 1.02 13.01
C LEU A 43 -6.31 1.23 13.84
N ALA A 44 -7.14 0.19 13.97
CA ALA A 44 -8.36 0.25 14.78
C ALA A 44 -8.06 0.55 16.26
N SER A 45 -7.03 -0.08 16.82
CA SER A 45 -6.58 0.16 18.19
C SER A 45 -6.02 1.57 18.36
N SER A 46 -5.35 2.15 17.37
CA SER A 46 -4.82 3.53 17.44
C SER A 46 -5.91 4.59 17.35
N ILE A 47 -7.03 4.26 16.71
CA ILE A 47 -8.23 5.10 16.69
C ILE A 47 -8.96 5.01 18.03
N SER A 48 -8.99 3.81 18.65
CA SER A 48 -9.73 3.56 19.90
C SER A 48 -8.94 3.90 21.17
N ASP A 49 -7.61 3.80 21.12
CA ASP A 49 -6.71 4.00 22.24
C ASP A 49 -5.65 5.02 21.80
N LYS A 50 -5.47 6.10 22.57
CA LYS A 50 -4.80 7.36 22.19
C LYS A 50 -3.29 7.26 21.89
N ARG A 51 -2.77 6.07 21.54
CA ARG A 51 -1.42 5.88 21.02
C ARG A 51 -1.37 6.42 19.59
N SER A 52 -0.95 7.67 19.50
CA SER A 52 -0.71 8.41 18.26
C SER A 52 0.40 7.74 17.45
N LEU A 53 0.05 6.78 16.60
CA LEU A 53 0.87 6.41 15.45
C LEU A 53 0.57 7.43 14.33
N PRO A 54 1.51 8.31 13.96
CA PRO A 54 1.28 9.25 12.87
C PRO A 54 1.21 8.47 11.56
N ILE A 55 0.01 8.38 10.98
CA ILE A 55 -0.26 7.67 9.73
C ILE A 55 -0.84 8.66 8.73
N ILE A 56 -0.08 8.93 7.67
CA ILE A 56 -0.47 9.82 6.59
C ILE A 56 -1.00 8.95 5.45
N LYS A 57 -2.26 9.16 5.05
CA LYS A 57 -2.86 8.52 3.88
C LYS A 57 -2.84 9.49 2.71
N VAL A 58 -2.50 8.99 1.52
CA VAL A 58 -2.51 9.75 0.26
C VAL A 58 -3.48 9.09 -0.71
N ALA A 59 -4.27 9.87 -1.42
CA ALA A 59 -5.17 9.36 -2.46
C ALA A 59 -4.37 8.93 -3.71
N PRO A 60 -4.58 7.74 -4.26
CA PRO A 60 -3.80 7.24 -5.41
C PRO A 60 -4.23 7.85 -6.75
N LEU A 61 -5.39 8.52 -6.78
CA LEU A 61 -6.00 9.07 -7.99
C LEU A 61 -6.31 10.54 -7.80
N SER A 62 -6.09 11.32 -8.86
CA SER A 62 -6.48 12.72 -8.92
C SER A 62 -8.00 12.83 -9.03
N VAL A 63 -8.61 13.59 -8.12
CA VAL A 63 -10.05 13.87 -8.16
C VAL A 63 -10.28 15.08 -9.06
N ASN A 64 -11.15 14.91 -10.04
CA ASN A 64 -11.47 15.92 -11.05
C ASN A 64 -12.95 16.23 -11.03
N LEU A 65 -13.32 17.52 -11.08
CA LEU A 65 -14.70 17.95 -11.26
C LEU A 65 -14.90 18.39 -12.71
N ALA A 66 -15.93 17.83 -13.36
CA ALA A 66 -16.37 18.25 -14.69
C ALA A 66 -17.60 19.15 -14.55
N THR A 67 -17.47 20.41 -14.98
CA THR A 67 -18.59 21.37 -15.10
C THR A 67 -19.01 21.52 -16.56
N SER A 68 -20.30 21.77 -16.81
CA SER A 68 -20.88 21.90 -18.17
C SER A 68 -20.15 22.97 -18.98
N GLY A 69 -19.19 22.53 -19.80
CA GLY A 69 -18.22 23.38 -20.51
C GLY A 69 -16.84 22.75 -20.73
N ASP A 70 -16.69 21.42 -20.62
CA ASP A 70 -15.47 20.62 -20.92
C ASP A 70 -14.16 21.00 -20.20
N VAL A 71 -14.19 21.89 -19.20
CA VAL A 71 -13.01 22.19 -18.38
C VAL A 71 -12.94 21.22 -17.20
N VAL A 72 -12.00 20.29 -17.25
CA VAL A 72 -11.64 19.42 -16.14
C VAL A 72 -10.77 20.20 -15.16
N LYS A 73 -11.22 20.35 -13.91
CA LYS A 73 -10.45 21.02 -12.84
C LYS A 73 -10.03 20.01 -11.79
N ASN A 74 -8.72 19.84 -11.60
CA ASN A 74 -8.16 19.05 -10.50
C ASN A 74 -8.56 19.69 -9.16
N LEU A 75 -9.14 18.89 -8.27
CA LEU A 75 -9.36 19.27 -6.88
C LEU A 75 -8.09 19.01 -6.06
N PRO A 76 -7.70 19.90 -5.13
CA PRO A 76 -6.55 19.67 -4.26
C PRO A 76 -6.82 18.46 -3.36
N SER A 77 -5.82 17.57 -3.26
CA SER A 77 -5.77 16.38 -2.41
C SER A 77 -5.41 16.70 -0.97
#